data_AF-A0A542AVQ8-F1
#
_entry.id   AF-A0A542AVQ8-F1
#
_cell.length_a   1.000
_cell.length_b   1.000
_cell.length_c   1.000
_cell.angle_alpha   90.00
_cell.angle_beta   90.00
_cell.angle_gamma   90.00
#
_symmetry.space_group_name_H-M   'P 1'
#
loop_
_entity.id
_entity.type
_entity.pdbx_description
1 polymer ?
#
loop_
_entity_poly.entity_id
_entity_poly.type
_entity_poly.pdbx_seq_one_letter_code
_entity_poly.pdbx_strand_id
1 'polypeptide(L)'
;MHNYILLTEKKWHIELYELLKLKIDQNWILIDNKKDFKVEKLKKIKPDKIFIPHWSYIIPSEIFDYFDCVVFHMTDLPYGRGGSPLQNLIARGHSSTKISALKVTKGIDTGDVYLKKELSLYGSAEEIFIRSTKIIFSMVEEIITGNLEPSPQKGEVVQFKRRKPAEGDISKLKSLSEVFDYIRMLDAEGYPNAFLDIGNFRLEFSRANYKSSDSVLADVRISEK
;
A
#
# COMPACT_ATOMS: atom_id res chain seq x y z
N MET A 1 21.76 16.25 -12.72
CA MET A 1 20.88 15.65 -11.70
C MET A 1 19.46 15.80 -12.18
N HIS A 2 18.71 14.71 -12.14
CA HIS A 2 17.27 14.65 -12.36
C HIS A 2 16.53 15.09 -11.11
N ASN A 3 15.32 15.60 -11.29
CA ASN A 3 14.41 15.98 -10.22
C ASN A 3 13.42 14.84 -9.97
N TYR A 4 13.51 14.19 -8.82
CA TYR A 4 12.57 13.16 -8.40
C TYR A 4 11.71 13.62 -7.24
N ILE A 5 10.43 13.24 -7.27
CA ILE A 5 9.50 13.48 -6.17
C ILE A 5 9.17 12.15 -5.51
N LEU A 6 9.21 12.09 -4.18
CA LEU A 6 8.53 11.07 -3.40
C LEU A 6 7.22 11.65 -2.85
N LEU A 7 6.08 11.08 -3.25
CA LEU A 7 4.75 11.47 -2.81
C LEU A 7 4.18 10.42 -1.85
N THR A 8 3.93 10.78 -0.60
CA THR A 8 3.44 9.82 0.41
C THR A 8 2.67 10.50 1.52
N GLU A 9 1.59 9.90 2.03
CA GLU A 9 0.93 10.39 3.25
C GLU A 9 1.32 9.60 4.52
N LYS A 10 2.18 8.58 4.37
CA LYS A 10 2.54 7.66 5.45
C LYS A 10 3.89 7.99 6.05
N LYS A 11 3.94 8.11 7.39
CA LYS A 11 5.14 8.48 8.16
C LYS A 11 6.29 7.50 7.97
N TRP A 12 6.00 6.20 7.87
CA TRP A 12 7.03 5.17 7.66
C TRP A 12 7.73 5.25 6.29
N HIS A 13 7.27 6.10 5.37
CA HIS A 13 8.00 6.41 4.13
C HIS A 13 8.97 7.60 4.25
N ILE A 14 9.03 8.28 5.40
CA ILE A 14 10.05 9.31 5.63
C ILE A 14 11.45 8.68 5.61
N GLU A 15 11.60 7.49 6.20
CA GLU A 15 12.85 6.72 6.13
C GLU A 15 13.21 6.34 4.68
N LEU A 16 12.22 6.01 3.84
CA LEU A 16 12.43 5.75 2.41
C LEU A 16 13.00 6.98 1.71
N TYR A 17 12.44 8.16 1.97
CA TYR A 17 12.93 9.42 1.39
C TYR A 17 14.39 9.69 1.76
N GLU A 18 14.75 9.57 3.04
CA GLU A 18 16.13 9.80 3.48
C GLU A 18 17.09 8.75 2.92
N LEU A 19 16.67 7.49 2.80
CA LEU A 19 17.45 6.44 2.13
C LEU A 19 17.68 6.75 0.65
N LEU A 20 16.65 7.19 -0.07
CA LEU A 20 16.75 7.58 -1.49
C LEU A 20 17.74 8.73 -1.69
N LYS A 21 17.66 9.77 -0.85
CA LYS A 21 18.62 10.89 -0.86
C LYS A 21 20.04 10.47 -0.59
N LEU A 22 20.23 9.55 0.36
CA LEU A 22 21.57 9.10 0.76
C LEU A 22 22.22 8.20 -0.29
N LYS A 23 21.42 7.37 -0.98
CA LYS A 23 21.92 6.29 -1.86
C LYS A 23 21.89 6.63 -3.34
N ILE A 24 20.99 7.51 -3.76
CA ILE A 24 20.79 7.87 -5.17
C ILE A 24 21.07 9.37 -5.32
N ASP A 25 22.25 9.70 -5.85
CA ASP A 25 22.76 11.08 -6.01
C ASP A 25 21.97 11.87 -7.07
N GLN A 26 20.80 12.35 -6.69
CA GLN A 26 19.82 13.06 -7.51
C GLN A 26 19.09 14.09 -6.66
N ASN A 27 18.36 15.01 -7.30
CA ASN A 27 17.59 15.99 -6.56
C ASN A 27 16.25 15.39 -6.13
N TRP A 28 16.09 15.14 -4.83
CA TRP A 28 14.88 14.56 -4.25
C TRP A 28 14.03 15.61 -3.54
N ILE A 29 12.72 15.57 -3.80
CA ILE A 29 11.73 16.43 -3.18
C ILE A 29 10.66 15.56 -2.52
N LEU A 30 10.43 15.76 -1.22
CA LEU A 30 9.32 15.13 -0.51
C LEU A 30 8.05 15.99 -0.65
N ILE A 31 6.96 15.36 -1.06
CA ILE A 31 5.60 15.91 -0.92
C ILE A 31 4.82 14.95 -0.03
N ASP A 32 4.51 15.38 1.19
CA ASP A 32 3.84 14.55 2.18
C ASP A 32 2.41 15.03 2.54
N ASN A 33 1.98 16.10 1.89
CA ASN A 33 0.67 16.71 2.10
C ASN A 33 -0.08 16.86 0.79
N LYS A 34 -1.36 16.47 0.77
CA LYS A 34 -2.24 16.62 -0.40
C LYS A 34 -2.31 18.06 -0.89
N LYS A 35 -2.28 19.05 0.01
CA LYS A 35 -2.36 20.47 -0.35
C LYS A 35 -1.16 20.95 -1.18
N ASP A 36 -0.04 20.24 -1.08
CA ASP A 36 1.19 20.53 -1.80
C ASP A 36 1.31 19.78 -3.14
N PHE A 37 0.52 18.73 -3.35
CA PHE A 37 0.50 17.98 -4.59
C PHE A 37 -0.43 18.65 -5.62
N LYS A 38 0.06 19.74 -6.23
CA LYS A 38 -0.68 20.56 -7.20
C LYS A 38 0.08 20.76 -8.51
N VAL A 39 -0.64 20.78 -9.62
CA VAL A 39 -0.07 20.90 -10.98
C VAL A 39 0.85 22.12 -11.14
N GLU A 40 0.52 23.27 -10.55
CA GLU A 40 1.32 24.49 -10.66
C GLU A 40 2.67 24.37 -9.94
N LYS A 41 2.69 23.65 -8.80
CA LYS A 41 3.91 23.37 -8.05
C LYS A 41 4.78 22.39 -8.84
N LEU A 42 4.18 21.33 -9.38
CA LEU A 42 4.87 20.33 -10.20
C LEU A 42 5.47 20.93 -11.48
N LYS A 43 4.76 21.85 -12.15
CA LYS A 43 5.27 22.56 -13.34
C LYS A 43 6.50 23.42 -13.04
N LYS A 44 6.63 23.95 -11.82
CA LYS A 44 7.83 24.69 -11.38
C LYS A 44 8.99 23.75 -11.06
N ILE A 45 8.69 22.61 -10.41
CA ILE A 45 9.70 21.60 -10.06
C ILE A 45 10.25 20.90 -11.31
N LYS A 46 9.40 20.64 -12.31
CA LYS A 46 9.71 19.84 -13.51
C LYS A 46 10.31 18.47 -13.13
N PRO A 47 9.56 17.61 -12.43
CA PRO A 47 10.06 16.30 -12.05
C PRO A 47 10.21 15.39 -13.27
N ASP A 48 11.31 14.62 -13.30
CA ASP A 48 11.52 13.55 -14.26
C ASP A 48 10.61 12.35 -13.96
N LYS A 49 10.46 12.01 -12.67
CA LYS A 49 9.51 11.01 -12.18
C LYS A 49 8.94 11.37 -10.80
N ILE A 50 7.70 10.93 -10.55
CA ILE A 50 7.01 11.06 -9.27
C ILE A 50 6.74 9.64 -8.74
N PHE A 51 7.45 9.24 -7.69
CA PHE A 51 7.30 7.94 -7.05
C PHE A 51 6.28 8.01 -5.91
N ILE A 52 5.29 7.11 -5.95
CA ILE A 52 4.09 7.15 -5.10
C ILE A 52 3.97 5.81 -4.35
N PRO A 53 4.74 5.59 -3.26
CA PRO A 53 4.70 4.35 -2.49
C PRO A 53 3.34 4.09 -1.83
N HIS A 54 2.63 5.14 -1.42
CA HIS A 54 1.25 5.03 -0.89
C HIS A 54 0.54 6.38 -0.97
N TRP A 55 -0.70 6.37 -1.48
CA TRP A 55 -1.53 7.56 -1.59
C TRP A 55 -3.02 7.18 -1.58
N SER A 56 -3.80 7.71 -0.62
CA SER A 56 -5.23 7.40 -0.53
C SER A 56 -6.15 8.22 -1.46
N TYR A 57 -5.62 9.24 -2.14
CA TYR A 57 -6.41 10.16 -2.96
C TYR A 57 -6.30 9.83 -4.45
N ILE A 58 -7.34 10.17 -5.19
CA ILE A 58 -7.30 10.13 -6.66
C ILE A 58 -6.23 11.11 -7.14
N ILE A 59 -5.34 10.65 -8.01
CA ILE A 59 -4.37 11.48 -8.72
C ILE A 59 -5.12 12.15 -9.88
N PRO A 60 -5.17 13.49 -9.96
CA PRO A 60 -5.82 14.19 -11.07
C PRO A 60 -5.17 13.86 -12.41
N SER A 61 -5.98 13.76 -13.49
CA SER A 61 -5.47 13.47 -14.84
C SER A 61 -4.52 14.53 -15.36
N GLU A 62 -4.78 15.81 -15.06
CA GLU A 62 -3.86 16.91 -15.33
C GLU A 62 -2.45 16.77 -14.74
N ILE A 63 -2.25 15.83 -13.80
CA ILE A 63 -0.92 15.48 -13.27
C ILE A 63 -0.37 14.28 -14.04
N PHE A 64 -1.06 13.13 -14.06
CA PHE A 64 -0.51 11.92 -14.66
C PHE A 64 -0.45 11.95 -16.20
N ASP A 65 -1.20 12.85 -16.86
CA ASP A 65 -1.11 13.08 -18.30
C ASP A 65 0.14 13.88 -18.69
N TYR A 66 0.73 14.65 -17.75
CA TYR A 66 1.88 15.52 -17.99
C TYR A 66 3.18 15.04 -17.33
N PHE A 67 3.10 14.32 -16.22
CA PHE A 67 4.25 13.88 -15.43
C PHE A 67 4.29 12.36 -15.31
N ASP A 68 5.49 11.79 -15.32
CA ASP A 68 5.67 10.35 -15.18
C ASP A 68 5.46 9.93 -13.72
N CYS A 69 4.24 9.48 -13.41
CA CYS A 69 3.83 9.07 -12.08
C CYS A 69 3.93 7.54 -11.96
N VAL A 70 4.69 7.06 -10.98
CA VAL A 70 4.91 5.63 -10.71
C VAL A 70 4.29 5.29 -9.36
N VAL A 71 3.25 4.45 -9.35
CA VAL A 71 2.66 3.90 -8.12
C VAL A 71 3.20 2.50 -7.84
N PHE A 72 3.19 2.11 -6.57
CA PHE A 72 3.60 0.76 -6.13
C PHE A 72 2.39 0.02 -5.59
N HIS A 73 1.84 -0.89 -6.40
CA HIS A 73 0.65 -1.66 -6.07
C HIS A 73 1.00 -3.07 -5.64
N MET A 74 0.52 -3.51 -4.48
CA MET A 74 0.93 -4.77 -3.85
C MET A 74 0.15 -6.00 -4.35
N THR A 75 -0.02 -6.13 -5.65
CA THR A 75 -0.51 -7.36 -6.27
C THR A 75 0.32 -7.75 -7.49
N ASP A 76 0.25 -9.02 -7.88
CA ASP A 76 0.82 -9.51 -9.15
C ASP A 76 -0.07 -9.11 -10.33
N LEU A 77 -0.06 -7.81 -10.67
CA LEU A 77 -0.92 -7.24 -11.72
C LEU A 77 -0.81 -8.00 -13.05
N PRO A 78 -1.90 -8.31 -13.75
CA PRO A 78 -3.24 -7.72 -13.61
C PRO A 78 -4.15 -8.37 -12.57
N TYR A 79 -3.68 -9.37 -11.81
CA TYR A 79 -4.44 -9.92 -10.69
C TYR A 79 -4.50 -8.89 -9.56
N GLY A 80 -5.70 -8.61 -9.04
CA GLY A 80 -5.92 -7.76 -7.87
C GLY A 80 -5.86 -6.25 -8.13
N ARG A 81 -6.23 -5.78 -9.32
CA ARG A 81 -6.42 -4.33 -9.58
C ARG A 81 -7.46 -3.75 -8.64
N GLY A 82 -7.19 -2.62 -7.99
CA GLY A 82 -8.16 -1.92 -7.14
C GLY A 82 -7.75 -1.73 -5.69
N GLY A 83 -8.69 -1.26 -4.88
CA GLY A 83 -8.41 -0.78 -3.53
C GLY A 83 -8.23 -1.89 -2.48
N SER A 84 -7.62 -1.53 -1.35
CA SER A 84 -7.37 -2.42 -0.20
C SER A 84 -6.68 -3.74 -0.58
N PRO A 85 -5.59 -3.74 -1.37
CA PRO A 85 -5.00 -4.96 -1.90
C PRO A 85 -4.49 -5.90 -0.80
N LEU A 86 -3.83 -5.38 0.26
CA LEU A 86 -3.36 -6.17 1.40
C LEU A 86 -4.49 -7.01 2.00
N GLN A 87 -5.59 -6.35 2.36
CA GLN A 87 -6.70 -7.00 3.03
C GLN A 87 -7.42 -7.97 2.10
N ASN A 88 -7.55 -7.62 0.81
CA ASN A 88 -8.15 -8.52 -0.18
C ASN A 88 -7.31 -9.79 -0.41
N LEU A 89 -5.98 -9.69 -0.37
CA LEU A 89 -5.08 -10.82 -0.48
C LEU A 89 -5.18 -11.75 0.73
N ILE A 90 -5.07 -11.19 1.94
CA ILE A 90 -5.15 -11.96 3.19
C ILE A 90 -6.52 -12.64 3.31
N ALA A 91 -7.62 -11.93 3.04
CA ALA A 91 -8.98 -12.50 3.07
C ALA A 91 -9.22 -13.62 2.02
N ARG A 92 -8.33 -13.75 1.03
CA ARG A 92 -8.34 -14.82 0.01
C ARG A 92 -7.31 -15.92 0.30
N GLY A 93 -6.68 -15.90 1.48
CA GLY A 93 -5.71 -16.91 1.91
C GLY A 93 -4.32 -16.78 1.29
N HIS A 94 -3.97 -15.63 0.70
CA HIS A 94 -2.63 -15.40 0.16
C HIS A 94 -1.63 -15.14 1.29
N SER A 95 -0.51 -15.86 1.29
CA SER A 95 0.62 -15.66 2.22
C SER A 95 1.80 -14.91 1.60
N SER A 96 1.81 -14.77 0.28
CA SER A 96 2.76 -13.97 -0.49
C SER A 96 2.06 -13.26 -1.66
N THR A 97 2.71 -12.25 -2.22
CA THR A 97 2.26 -11.49 -3.40
C THR A 97 3.47 -10.87 -4.10
N LYS A 98 3.23 -10.05 -5.12
CA LYS A 98 4.23 -9.13 -5.67
C LYS A 98 3.84 -7.68 -5.43
N ILE A 99 4.83 -6.80 -5.37
CA ILE A 99 4.67 -5.36 -5.58
C ILE A 99 4.95 -5.08 -7.05
N SER A 100 4.00 -4.47 -7.74
CA SER A 100 4.11 -4.00 -9.11
C SER A 100 4.34 -2.49 -9.11
N ALA A 101 5.45 -2.03 -9.68
CA ALA A 101 5.66 -0.61 -9.96
C ALA A 101 5.10 -0.31 -11.35
N LEU A 102 4.11 0.59 -11.43
CA LEU A 102 3.39 0.86 -12.66
C LEU A 102 3.18 2.34 -12.89
N LYS A 103 3.08 2.69 -14.17
CA LYS A 103 2.73 4.04 -14.59
C LYS A 103 1.26 4.32 -14.28
N VAL A 104 0.97 5.48 -13.69
CA VAL A 104 -0.41 5.90 -13.45
C VAL A 104 -1.08 6.21 -14.78
N THR A 105 -2.30 5.71 -14.96
CA THR A 105 -3.16 5.99 -16.12
C THR A 105 -4.59 6.22 -15.65
N LYS A 106 -5.51 6.56 -16.57
CA LYS A 106 -6.91 6.86 -16.24
C LYS A 106 -7.66 5.69 -15.58
N GLY A 107 -7.30 4.44 -15.87
CA GLY A 107 -7.93 3.27 -15.28
C GLY A 107 -7.34 2.90 -13.91
N ILE A 108 -8.08 2.12 -13.12
CA ILE A 108 -7.63 1.68 -11.79
C ILE A 108 -6.60 0.56 -11.96
N ASP A 109 -5.34 0.87 -11.65
CA ASP A 109 -4.19 -0.03 -11.73
C ASP A 109 -4.02 -0.71 -13.10
N THR A 110 -4.39 0.00 -14.18
CA THR A 110 -4.34 -0.53 -15.56
C THR A 110 -3.05 -0.22 -16.31
N GLY A 111 -2.23 0.68 -15.78
CA GLY A 111 -1.06 1.18 -16.50
C GLY A 111 0.06 0.15 -16.66
N ASP A 112 0.99 0.47 -17.55
CA ASP A 112 2.12 -0.38 -17.88
C ASP A 112 3.05 -0.55 -16.66
N VAL A 113 3.64 -1.73 -16.53
CA VAL A 113 4.45 -2.15 -15.37
C VAL A 113 5.93 -2.05 -15.72
N TYR A 114 6.71 -1.37 -14.87
CA TYR A 114 8.17 -1.28 -14.96
C TYR A 114 8.82 -2.60 -14.53
N LEU A 115 8.46 -3.07 -13.32
CA LEU A 115 8.97 -4.30 -12.74
C LEU A 115 8.08 -4.76 -11.60
N LYS A 116 8.35 -6.00 -11.14
CA LYS A 116 7.69 -6.60 -9.99
C LYS A 116 8.71 -7.23 -9.04
N LYS A 117 8.43 -7.20 -7.74
CA LYS A 117 9.24 -7.87 -6.71
C LYS A 117 8.34 -8.63 -5.73
N GLU A 118 8.81 -9.76 -5.22
CA GLU A 118 8.09 -10.57 -4.24
C GLU A 118 7.90 -9.83 -2.91
N LEU A 119 6.77 -10.06 -2.25
CA LEU A 119 6.43 -9.56 -0.92
C LEU A 119 5.76 -10.66 -0.09
N SER A 120 6.35 -10.94 1.06
CA SER A 120 5.75 -11.77 2.12
C SER A 120 4.61 -11.02 2.81
N LEU A 121 3.46 -11.68 2.99
CA LEU A 121 2.26 -11.16 3.67
C LEU A 121 2.14 -11.66 5.11
N TYR A 122 3.22 -12.19 5.69
CA TYR A 122 3.27 -12.57 7.10
C TYR A 122 3.42 -11.35 8.01
N GLY A 123 2.79 -11.43 9.18
CA GLY A 123 2.78 -10.37 10.19
C GLY A 123 1.52 -9.49 10.19
N SER A 124 1.57 -8.42 10.98
CA SER A 124 0.58 -7.36 10.98
C SER A 124 0.64 -6.53 9.71
N ALA A 125 -0.40 -5.75 9.45
CA ALA A 125 -0.43 -4.85 8.30
C ALA A 125 0.72 -3.84 8.35
N GLU A 126 1.04 -3.31 9.53
CA GLU A 126 2.16 -2.39 9.72
C GLU A 126 3.50 -3.04 9.35
N GLU A 127 3.76 -4.25 9.83
CA GLU A 127 4.98 -5.00 9.51
C GLU A 127 5.11 -5.26 8.00
N ILE A 128 3.99 -5.58 7.34
CA ILE A 128 3.93 -5.81 5.89
C ILE A 128 4.19 -4.50 5.13
N PHE A 129 3.61 -3.38 5.57
CA PHE A 129 3.87 -2.08 4.95
C PHE A 129 5.34 -1.65 5.10
N ILE A 130 5.92 -1.79 6.29
CA ILE A 130 7.35 -1.48 6.53
C ILE A 130 8.24 -2.37 5.66
N ARG A 131 7.92 -3.67 5.54
CA ARG A 131 8.64 -4.59 4.65
C ARG A 131 8.55 -4.15 3.19
N SER A 132 7.37 -3.71 2.75
CA SER A 132 7.15 -3.23 1.39
C SER A 132 8.01 -2.01 1.08
N THR A 133 8.24 -1.10 2.03
CA THR A 133 9.08 0.09 1.88
C THR A 133 10.50 -0.25 1.42
N LYS A 134 11.11 -1.29 2.01
CA LYS A 134 12.47 -1.74 1.64
C LYS A 134 12.54 -2.31 0.22
N ILE A 135 11.48 -2.98 -0.22
CA ILE A 135 11.37 -3.50 -1.58
C ILE A 135 11.14 -2.33 -2.56
N ILE A 136 10.29 -1.37 -2.21
CA ILE A 136 10.05 -0.18 -3.03
C ILE A 136 11.34 0.61 -3.25
N PHE A 137 12.19 0.75 -2.22
CA PHE A 137 13.51 1.37 -2.39
C PHE A 137 14.32 0.71 -3.52
N SER A 138 14.46 -0.63 -3.51
CA SER A 138 15.23 -1.32 -4.55
C SER A 138 14.58 -1.23 -5.92
N MET A 139 13.24 -1.18 -5.99
CA MET A 139 12.52 -0.96 -7.24
C MET A 139 12.77 0.44 -7.80
N VAL A 140 12.78 1.48 -6.96
CA VAL A 140 13.08 2.85 -7.38
C VAL A 140 14.52 2.95 -7.90
N GLU A 141 15.47 2.35 -7.18
CA GLU A 141 16.88 2.28 -7.62
C GLU A 141 17.00 1.61 -8.99
N GLU A 142 16.35 0.46 -9.19
CA GLU A 142 16.40 -0.28 -10.46
C GLU A 142 15.75 0.51 -11.62
N ILE A 143 14.61 1.17 -11.38
CA ILE A 143 13.94 2.03 -12.37
C ILE A 143 14.87 3.16 -12.83
N ILE A 144 15.53 3.83 -11.89
CA ILE A 144 16.38 4.99 -12.18
C ILE A 144 17.68 4.54 -12.84
N THR A 145 18.40 3.59 -12.24
CA THR A 145 19.74 3.17 -12.70
C THR A 145 19.68 2.37 -13.99
N GLY A 146 18.63 1.57 -14.18
CA GLY A 146 18.40 0.80 -15.39
C GLY A 146 17.71 1.57 -16.51
N ASN A 147 17.26 2.80 -16.24
CA ASN A 147 16.39 3.58 -17.13
C ASN A 147 15.25 2.71 -17.71
N LEU A 148 14.55 2.02 -16.80
CA LEU A 148 13.56 1.03 -17.19
C LEU A 148 12.34 1.70 -17.83
N GLU A 149 11.87 1.11 -18.93
CA GLU A 149 10.62 1.48 -19.58
C GLU A 149 9.52 0.49 -19.19
N PRO A 150 8.29 0.97 -18.94
CA PRO A 150 7.19 0.10 -18.55
C PRO A 150 6.64 -0.66 -19.75
N SER A 151 6.06 -1.83 -19.50
CA SER A 151 5.43 -2.67 -20.53
C SER A 151 3.98 -3.02 -20.19
N PRO A 152 3.11 -3.27 -21.20
CA PRO A 152 1.72 -3.63 -20.96
C PRO A 152 1.56 -4.87 -20.08
N GLN A 153 0.60 -4.81 -19.16
CA GLN A 153 0.25 -5.93 -18.30
C GLN A 153 -0.19 -7.15 -19.14
N LYS A 154 0.20 -8.36 -18.70
CA LYS A 154 -0.16 -9.63 -19.34
C LYS A 154 -0.77 -10.59 -18.31
N GLY A 155 -1.78 -11.35 -18.72
CA GLY A 155 -2.47 -12.33 -17.88
C GLY A 155 -3.93 -11.97 -17.58
N GLU A 156 -4.56 -12.75 -16.70
CA GLU A 156 -5.97 -12.59 -16.34
C GLU A 156 -6.19 -11.40 -15.40
N VAL A 157 -7.18 -10.56 -15.73
CA VAL A 157 -7.55 -9.41 -14.91
C VAL A 157 -8.51 -9.84 -13.80
N VAL A 158 -8.11 -9.63 -12.55
CA VAL A 158 -8.99 -9.80 -11.38
C VAL A 158 -9.12 -8.47 -10.66
N GLN A 159 -10.36 -8.02 -10.41
CA GLN A 159 -10.63 -6.76 -9.74
C GLN A 159 -10.89 -6.97 -8.25
N PHE A 160 -10.21 -6.17 -7.43
CA PHE A 160 -10.45 -6.02 -6.01
C PHE A 160 -11.31 -4.80 -5.73
N LYS A 161 -12.24 -4.96 -4.80
CA LYS A 161 -13.04 -3.86 -4.28
C LYS A 161 -12.34 -3.27 -3.06
N ARG A 162 -12.32 -1.93 -2.98
CA ARG A 162 -11.88 -1.23 -1.77
C ARG A 162 -12.80 -1.65 -0.62
N ARG A 163 -12.21 -2.11 0.48
CA ARG A 163 -12.96 -2.51 1.68
C ARG A 163 -13.43 -1.27 2.44
N LYS A 164 -14.59 -1.40 3.10
CA LYS A 164 -15.18 -0.41 4.00
C LYS A 164 -14.85 -0.73 5.46
N PRO A 165 -14.83 0.26 6.37
CA PRO A 165 -14.59 0.01 7.79
C PRO A 165 -15.53 -1.03 8.42
N ALA A 166 -16.80 -1.06 7.99
CA ALA A 166 -17.80 -2.04 8.46
C ALA A 166 -17.44 -3.50 8.11
N GLU A 167 -16.59 -3.73 7.10
CA GLU A 167 -16.12 -5.08 6.76
C GLU A 167 -15.06 -5.60 7.74
N GLY A 168 -14.62 -4.81 8.71
CA GLY A 168 -13.78 -5.26 9.83
C GLY A 168 -14.53 -6.06 10.91
N ASP A 169 -15.85 -6.23 10.77
CA ASP A 169 -16.68 -7.00 11.71
C ASP A 169 -16.32 -8.49 11.67
N ILE A 170 -15.87 -9.02 12.80
CA ILE A 170 -15.46 -10.42 12.93
C ILE A 170 -16.59 -11.36 13.37
N SER A 171 -17.80 -10.86 13.61
CA SER A 171 -18.94 -11.63 14.15
C SER A 171 -19.37 -12.82 13.29
N LYS A 172 -19.08 -12.78 11.99
CA LYS A 172 -19.48 -13.81 11.02
C LYS A 172 -18.35 -14.76 10.61
N LEU A 173 -17.14 -14.56 11.15
CA LEU A 173 -16.01 -15.43 10.86
C LEU A 173 -16.21 -16.79 11.54
N LYS A 174 -15.78 -17.85 10.86
CA LYS A 174 -16.07 -19.25 11.23
C LYS A 174 -14.87 -19.99 11.76
N SER A 175 -13.65 -19.52 11.45
CA SER A 175 -12.43 -20.15 11.94
C SER A 175 -11.55 -19.20 12.74
N LEU A 176 -10.73 -19.78 13.62
CA LEU A 176 -9.71 -19.04 14.36
C LEU A 176 -8.69 -18.37 13.42
N SER A 177 -8.41 -18.99 12.28
CA SER A 177 -7.51 -18.44 11.28
C SER A 177 -8.06 -17.20 10.61
N GLU A 178 -9.36 -17.18 10.30
CA GLU A 178 -10.03 -15.99 9.79
C GLU A 178 -9.99 -14.85 10.80
N VAL A 179 -10.27 -15.15 12.09
CA VAL A 179 -10.19 -14.14 13.16
C VAL A 179 -8.78 -13.56 13.27
N PHE A 180 -7.76 -14.42 13.32
CA PHE A 180 -6.36 -14.00 13.34
C PHE A 180 -5.99 -13.11 12.14
N ASP A 181 -6.37 -13.54 10.94
CA ASP A 181 -6.09 -12.83 9.69
C ASP A 181 -6.79 -11.46 9.66
N TYR A 182 -8.02 -11.38 10.13
CA TYR A 182 -8.76 -10.11 10.20
C TYR A 182 -8.12 -9.13 11.18
N ILE A 183 -7.71 -9.59 12.37
CA ILE A 183 -7.04 -8.74 13.34
C ILE A 183 -5.73 -8.22 12.75
N ARG A 184 -4.85 -9.11 12.27
CA ARG A 184 -3.52 -8.69 11.80
C ARG A 184 -3.57 -7.83 10.53
N MET A 185 -4.48 -8.08 9.59
CA MET A 185 -4.53 -7.31 8.33
C MET A 185 -5.06 -5.88 8.49
N LEU A 186 -5.65 -5.58 9.65
CA LEU A 186 -6.19 -4.28 10.03
C LEU A 186 -5.34 -3.58 11.11
N ASP A 187 -4.31 -4.24 11.61
CA ASP A 187 -3.43 -3.74 12.65
C ASP A 187 -2.29 -2.88 12.06
N ALA A 188 -2.59 -1.60 11.84
CA ALA A 188 -1.65 -0.57 11.38
C ALA A 188 -2.16 0.85 11.69
N GLU A 189 -1.24 1.82 11.87
CA GLU A 189 -1.60 3.22 12.07
C GLU A 189 -2.49 3.76 10.92
N GLY A 190 -3.64 4.31 11.31
CA GLY A 190 -4.62 4.91 10.40
C GLY A 190 -5.55 3.92 9.70
N TYR A 191 -5.53 2.63 10.06
CA TYR A 191 -6.49 1.63 9.60
C TYR A 191 -7.54 1.34 10.69
N PRO A 192 -8.81 1.08 10.31
CA PRO A 192 -9.83 0.67 11.27
C PRO A 192 -9.56 -0.77 11.72
N ASN A 193 -9.44 -0.99 13.02
CA ASN A 193 -9.21 -2.31 13.60
C ASN A 193 -10.34 -3.30 13.29
N ALA A 194 -10.02 -4.59 13.32
CA ALA A 194 -11.02 -5.65 13.40
C ALA A 194 -11.86 -5.46 14.66
N PHE A 195 -13.16 -5.68 14.59
CA PHE A 195 -14.03 -5.36 15.72
C PHE A 195 -15.19 -6.34 15.89
N LEU A 196 -15.73 -6.36 17.11
CA LEU A 196 -16.96 -7.04 17.48
C LEU A 196 -17.83 -6.10 18.31
N ASP A 197 -19.12 -6.06 18.01
CA ASP A 197 -20.10 -5.28 18.73
C ASP A 197 -20.88 -6.14 19.72
N ILE A 198 -20.94 -5.74 20.98
CA ILE A 198 -21.69 -6.44 22.04
C ILE A 198 -22.52 -5.42 22.82
N GLY A 199 -23.83 -5.43 22.63
CA GLY A 199 -24.72 -4.41 23.19
C GLY A 199 -24.30 -3.00 22.75
N ASN A 200 -24.13 -2.09 23.72
CA ASN A 200 -23.66 -0.72 23.49
C ASN A 200 -22.13 -0.58 23.37
N PHE A 201 -21.38 -1.68 23.46
CA PHE A 201 -19.92 -1.64 23.40
C PHE A 201 -19.39 -2.09 22.04
N ARG A 202 -18.28 -1.48 21.63
CA ARG A 202 -17.43 -1.92 20.53
C ARG A 202 -16.10 -2.42 21.08
N LEU A 203 -15.72 -3.63 20.69
CA LEU A 203 -14.46 -4.26 21.02
C LEU A 203 -13.58 -4.22 19.78
N GLU A 204 -12.50 -3.45 19.80
CA GLU A 204 -11.53 -3.36 18.70
C GLU A 204 -10.26 -4.14 19.06
N PHE A 205 -9.81 -5.00 18.14
CA PHE A 205 -8.73 -5.94 18.38
C PHE A 205 -7.44 -5.56 17.65
N SER A 206 -6.29 -5.83 18.28
CA SER A 206 -4.95 -5.64 17.71
C SER A 206 -3.95 -6.65 18.31
N ARG A 207 -2.72 -6.68 17.79
CA ARG A 207 -1.60 -7.51 18.29
C ARG A 207 -1.95 -8.99 18.44
N ALA A 208 -2.67 -9.54 17.46
CA ALA A 208 -3.03 -10.96 17.47
C ALA A 208 -1.81 -11.87 17.38
N ASN A 209 -1.80 -12.94 18.18
CA ASN A 209 -0.74 -13.94 18.19
C ASN A 209 -1.32 -15.34 18.48
N TYR A 210 -0.90 -16.35 17.72
CA TYR A 210 -1.17 -17.75 18.04
C TYR A 210 -0.33 -18.18 19.24
N LYS A 211 -0.99 -18.64 20.31
CA LYS A 211 -0.29 -19.31 21.42
C LYS A 211 -0.28 -20.82 21.27
N SER A 212 -1.30 -21.36 20.61
CA SER A 212 -1.53 -22.77 20.34
C SER A 212 -2.36 -22.90 19.06
N SER A 213 -2.58 -24.12 18.58
CA SER A 213 -3.42 -24.36 17.39
C SER A 213 -4.91 -24.05 17.61
N ASP A 214 -5.34 -23.85 18.85
CA ASP A 214 -6.74 -23.68 19.26
C ASP A 214 -7.04 -22.32 19.90
N SER A 215 -6.07 -21.41 20.02
CA SER A 215 -6.30 -20.08 20.59
C SER A 215 -5.48 -18.94 19.95
N VAL A 216 -6.08 -17.74 19.92
CA VAL A 216 -5.44 -16.48 19.52
C VAL A 216 -5.53 -15.52 20.70
N LEU A 217 -4.39 -14.99 21.14
CA LEU A 217 -4.35 -13.87 22.07
C LEU A 217 -4.31 -12.57 21.28
N ALA A 218 -5.05 -11.56 21.72
CA ALA A 218 -5.07 -10.23 21.14
C ALA A 218 -5.31 -9.19 22.23
N ASP A 219 -4.92 -7.96 21.97
CA ASP A 219 -5.37 -6.81 22.73
C ASP A 219 -6.80 -6.46 22.35
N VAL A 220 -7.53 -5.89 23.30
CA VAL A 220 -8.85 -5.34 23.05
C VAL A 220 -8.96 -3.94 23.64
N ARG A 221 -9.47 -3.01 22.83
CA ARG A 221 -9.93 -1.70 23.26
C ARG A 221 -11.45 -1.71 23.26
N ILE A 222 -12.05 -1.30 24.37
CA ILE A 222 -13.51 -1.27 24.55
C ILE A 222 -13.96 0.19 24.59
N SER A 223 -14.95 0.53 23.77
CA SER A 223 -15.57 1.85 23.71
C SER A 223 -17.09 1.75 23.66
N GLU A 224 -17.79 2.80 24.10
CA GLU A 224 -19.23 2.96 23.89
C GLU A 224 -19.50 3.47 22.47
N LYS A 225 -20.61 3.02 21.87
CA LYS A 225 -21.03 3.40 20.50
C LYS A 225 -21.78 4.72 20.43
#